data_AF-A0A520JC64-F1
#
_entry.id   AF-A0A520JC64-F1
#
_cell.length_a   1.000
_cell.length_b   1.000
_cell.length_c   1.000
_cell.angle_alpha   90.00
_cell.angle_beta   90.00
_cell.angle_gamma   90.00
#
_symmetry.space_group_name_H-M   'P 1'
#
loop_
_entity.id
_entity.type
_entity.pdbx_description
1 polymer ?
#
loop_
_entity_poly.entity_id
_entity_poly.type
_entity_poly.pdbx_seq_one_letter_code
_entity_poly.pdbx_strand_id
1 'polypeptide(L)' 'QNLKDMGLPILLQDERWSTVAVTRTLIEQDASRAKRAELVDKMAAAYILQGAIDALVTAQI' A
#
# COMPACT_ATOMS: atom_id res chain seq x y z
N GLN A 1 16.84 -13.99 -2.97
CA GLN A 1 15.36 -14.01 -2.91
C GLN A 1 14.93 -13.36 -1.61
N ASN A 2 14.02 -12.39 -1.66
CA ASN A 2 13.56 -11.66 -0.46
C ASN A 2 12.53 -12.46 0.36
N LEU A 3 11.99 -13.56 -0.18
CA LEU A 3 11.11 -14.50 0.51
C LEU A 3 11.35 -15.93 0.01
N LYS A 4 11.17 -16.91 0.90
CA LYS A 4 11.07 -18.34 0.58
C LYS A 4 9.62 -18.68 0.23
N ASP A 5 9.40 -19.71 -0.58
CA ASP A 5 8.04 -20.22 -0.82
C ASP A 5 7.45 -20.75 0.49
N MET A 6 6.26 -20.28 0.83
CA MET A 6 5.55 -20.59 2.07
C MET A 6 4.36 -21.52 1.85
N GLY A 7 4.03 -21.89 0.60
CA GLY A 7 2.88 -22.75 0.29
C GLY A 7 1.53 -22.15 0.69
N LEU A 8 1.44 -20.83 0.89
CA LEU A 8 0.20 -20.13 1.25
C LEU A 8 -0.54 -19.65 0.00
N PRO A 9 -1.88 -19.49 0.07
CA PRO A 9 -2.66 -18.91 -1.02
C PRO A 9 -2.15 -17.51 -1.41
N ILE A 10 -2.09 -17.25 -2.72
CA ILE A 10 -1.69 -15.95 -3.27
C ILE A 10 -2.94 -15.23 -3.76
N LEU A 11 -3.17 -14.01 -3.25
CA LEU A 11 -4.18 -13.10 -3.76
C LEU A 11 -3.52 -12.11 -4.73
N LEU A 12 -4.19 -11.84 -5.86
CA LEU A 12 -3.81 -10.76 -6.78
C LEU A 12 -4.77 -9.60 -6.58
N GLN A 13 -4.23 -8.42 -6.26
CA GLN A 13 -4.98 -7.17 -6.11
C GLN A 13 -4.49 -6.18 -7.17
N ASP A 14 -5.42 -5.50 -7.85
CA ASP A 14 -5.07 -4.41 -8.77
C ASP A 14 -4.65 -3.17 -7.97
N GLU A 15 -3.42 -2.74 -8.20
CA GLU A 15 -2.72 -1.74 -7.40
C GLU A 15 -2.55 -0.44 -8.18
N ARG A 16 -3.64 0.27 -8.46
CA ARG A 16 -3.55 1.50 -9.24
C ARG A 16 -3.34 2.71 -8.34
N TRP A 17 -2.29 3.48 -8.64
CA TRP A 17 -2.04 4.84 -8.13
C TRP A 17 -1.65 4.98 -6.64
N SER A 18 -1.16 3.93 -5.95
CA SER A 18 -0.78 4.03 -4.53
C SER A 18 0.26 5.13 -4.25
N THR A 19 1.27 5.25 -5.11
CA THR A 19 2.34 6.26 -4.96
C THR A 19 1.78 7.67 -5.05
N VAL A 20 0.84 7.93 -5.97
CA VAL A 20 0.21 9.24 -6.13
C VAL A 20 -0.70 9.55 -4.94
N ALA A 21 -1.50 8.57 -4.50
CA ALA A 21 -2.37 8.72 -3.34
C ALA A 21 -1.58 9.06 -2.07
N VAL A 22 -0.54 8.27 -1.76
CA VAL A 22 0.32 8.47 -0.59
C VAL A 22 1.10 9.78 -0.66
N THR A 23 1.64 10.12 -1.84
CA THR A 23 2.36 11.39 -2.02
C THR A 23 1.46 12.58 -1.74
N ARG A 24 0.20 12.53 -2.21
CA ARG A 24 -0.80 13.57 -1.95
C ARG A 24 -1.12 13.66 -0.45
N THR A 25 -1.40 12.55 0.22
CA THR A 25 -1.66 12.52 1.67
C THR A 25 -0.51 13.13 2.47
N LEU A 26 0.74 12.80 2.11
CA LEU A 26 1.91 13.35 2.79
C LEU A 26 2.11 14.85 2.52
N ILE A 27 1.74 15.35 1.35
CA ILE A 27 1.72 16.79 1.07
C ILE A 27 0.65 17.48 1.91
N GLU A 28 -0.55 16.91 2.00
CA GLU A 28 -1.66 17.42 2.82
C GLU A 28 -1.32 17.44 4.31
N GLN A 29 -0.37 16.60 4.76
CA GLN A 29 0.18 16.57 6.11
C GLN A 29 1.41 17.47 6.31
N ASP A 30 1.74 18.35 5.35
CA ASP A 30 2.94 19.22 5.38
C ASP A 30 4.27 18.47 5.57
N ALA A 31 4.35 17.19 5.18
CA ALA A 31 5.58 16.43 5.28
C ALA A 31 6.62 16.99 4.31
N SER A 32 7.84 17.27 4.81
CA SER A 32 8.93 17.79 3.97
C SER A 32 9.29 16.83 2.83
N ARG A 33 9.88 17.33 1.74
CA ARG A 33 10.32 16.48 0.61
C ARG A 33 11.21 15.33 1.05
N ALA A 34 12.15 15.60 1.97
CA ALA A 34 13.03 14.58 2.53
C ALA A 34 12.23 13.52 3.30
N LYS A 35 11.25 13.94 4.12
CA LYS A 35 10.40 13.00 4.86
C LYS A 35 9.50 12.19 3.93
N ARG A 36 8.99 12.78 2.84
CA ARG A 36 8.20 12.05 1.85
C ARG A 36 9.00 10.95 1.16
N ALA A 37 10.25 11.24 0.79
CA ALA A 37 11.14 10.24 0.19
C ALA A 37 11.41 9.06 1.13
N GLU A 38 11.46 9.29 2.44
CA GLU A 38 11.64 8.23 3.45
C GLU A 38 10.35 7.39 3.66
N LEU A 39 9.17 8.00 3.53
CA LEU A 39 7.90 7.38 3.91
C LEU A 39 7.11 6.77 2.76
N VAL A 40 7.34 7.20 1.51
CA VAL A 40 6.46 6.87 0.38
C VAL A 40 6.32 5.37 0.14
N ASP A 41 7.42 4.62 0.14
CA ASP A 41 7.40 3.18 -0.20
C ASP A 41 6.63 2.36 0.85
N LYS A 42 6.90 2.59 2.14
CA LYS A 42 6.20 1.86 3.21
C LYS A 42 4.72 2.21 3.28
N MET A 43 4.38 3.46 3.00
CA MET A 43 2.98 3.90 3.00
C MET A 43 2.25 3.41 1.76
N ALA A 44 2.92 3.32 0.60
CA ALA A 44 2.36 2.67 -0.58
C ALA A 44 2.05 1.20 -0.28
N ALA A 45 3.00 0.45 0.30
CA ALA A 45 2.77 -0.94 0.69
C ALA A 45 1.57 -1.10 1.66
N ALA A 46 1.45 -0.22 2.66
CA ALA A 46 0.32 -0.23 3.58
C ALA A 46 -1.01 0.10 2.88
N TYR A 47 -1.00 1.05 1.94
CA TYR A 47 -2.17 1.44 1.15
C TYR A 47 -2.70 0.27 0.30
N ILE A 48 -1.79 -0.50 -0.30
CA ILE A 48 -2.11 -1.69 -1.10
C ILE A 48 -2.74 -2.77 -0.23
N LEU A 49 -2.11 -3.04 0.91
CA LEU A 49 -2.60 -4.03 1.86
C LEU A 49 -3.98 -3.66 2.40
N GLN A 50 -4.20 -2.37 2.70
CA GLN A 50 -5.51 -1.89 3.14
C GLN A 50 -6.58 -2.13 2.08
N GLY A 51 -6.31 -1.79 0.81
CA GLY A 51 -7.24 -2.04 -0.28
C GLY A 51 -7.58 -3.52 -0.49
N ALA A 52 -6.60 -4.42 -0.30
CA ALA A 52 -6.84 -5.86 -0.36
C ALA A 52 -7.71 -6.34 0.81
N ILE A 53 -7.45 -5.87 2.04
CA ILE A 53 -8.26 -6.19 3.22
C ILE A 53 -9.70 -5.69 3.05
N ASP A 54 -9.87 -4.45 2.60
CA ASP A 54 -11.19 -3.86 2.37
C ASP A 54 -12.00 -4.64 1.33
N ALA A 55 -11.34 -5.09 0.25
CA ALA A 55 -11.98 -5.92 -0.78
C ALA A 55 -12.42 -7.28 -0.21
N LEU A 56 -11.59 -7.92 0.63
CA LEU A 56 -11.92 -9.19 1.27
C LEU A 56 -13.10 -9.04 2.25
N VAL A 57 -13.10 -7.99 3.07
CA VAL A 57 -14.17 -7.71 4.03
C VAL A 57 -15.49 -7.40 3.32
N THR A 58 -15.43 -6.63 2.23
CA THR A 58 -16.64 -6.22 1.48
C THR A 58 -17.24 -7.37 0.66
N ALA A 59 -16.42 -8.30 0.18
CA ALA A 59 -16.89 -9.50 -0.54
C ALA A 59 -17.65 -10.50 0.35
N GLN A 60 -17.69 -10.29 1.67
CA GLN A 60 -18.27 -11.20 2.66
C GLN A 60 -19.69 -10.81 3.12
N ILE A 61 -20.27 -9.74 2.53
CA ILE A 61 -21.64 -9.24 2.77
C ILE A 61 -22.47 -9.44 1.50
#